data_AF-A0A2E6AQL9-F1
#
_entry.id   AF-A0A2E6AQL9-F1
#
_cell.length_a   1.000
_cell.length_b   1.000
_cell.length_c   1.000
_cell.angle_alpha   90.00
_cell.angle_beta   90.00
_cell.angle_gamma   90.00
#
_symmetry.space_group_name_H-M   'P 1'
#
loop_
_entity.id
_entity.type
_entity.pdbx_description
1 polymer ?
#
loop_
_entity_poly.entity_id
_entity_poly.type
_entity_poly.pdbx_seq_one_letter_code
_entity_poly.pdbx_strand_id
1 'polypeptide(L)'
;MWKPILVYTVTFVALFVAHIIAAANDLDLLFRIIASIITIQTMFAGLVLHLLKGDARHARYPVIALSAGLGWAYAGMTLDWMILAWVIGAILFQYATEKGLKYNSPAHQHDG
;
A
#
# COMPACT_ATOMS: atom_id res chain seq x y z
N MET A 1 13.57 -13.89 0.18
CA MET A 1 12.91 -13.00 1.16
C MET A 1 11.38 -13.00 0.96
N TRP A 2 10.70 -14.15 1.10
CA TRP A 2 9.25 -14.24 0.77
C TRP A 2 8.32 -14.06 1.98
N LYS A 3 8.83 -14.29 3.20
CA LYS A 3 8.04 -14.14 4.44
C LYS A 3 7.41 -12.74 4.59
N PRO A 4 8.12 -11.63 4.32
CA PRO A 4 7.55 -10.27 4.41
C PRO A 4 6.38 -10.04 3.45
N ILE A 5 6.56 -10.51 2.21
CA ILE A 5 5.56 -10.37 1.15
C ILE A 5 4.34 -11.22 1.49
N LEU A 6 4.54 -12.46 1.95
CA LEU A 6 3.44 -13.33 2.38
C LEU A 6 2.64 -12.73 3.52
N VAL A 7 3.31 -12.21 4.56
CA VAL A 7 2.62 -11.57 5.69
C VAL A 7 1.81 -10.37 5.20
N TYR A 8 2.42 -9.50 4.39
CA TYR A 8 1.71 -8.35 3.81
C TYR A 8 0.47 -8.76 3.00
N THR A 9 0.63 -9.72 2.09
CA THR A 9 -0.46 -10.21 1.25
C THR A 9 -1.57 -10.85 2.08
N VAL A 10 -1.23 -11.70 3.05
CA VAL A 10 -2.23 -12.36 3.91
C VAL A 10 -2.99 -11.33 4.75
N THR A 11 -2.29 -10.35 5.34
CA THR A 11 -2.94 -9.27 6.10
C THR A 11 -3.85 -8.44 5.20
N PHE A 12 -3.40 -8.08 3.99
CA PHE A 12 -4.20 -7.34 3.03
C PHE A 12 -5.48 -8.11 2.63
N VAL A 13 -5.34 -9.40 2.30
CA VAL A 13 -6.47 -10.26 1.94
C VAL A 13 -7.45 -10.39 3.11
N ALA A 14 -6.95 -10.60 4.33
CA ALA A 14 -7.81 -10.69 5.51
C ALA A 14 -8.60 -9.40 5.76
N LEU A 15 -7.94 -8.24 5.64
CA LEU A 15 -8.62 -6.94 5.74
C LEU A 15 -9.63 -6.73 4.62
N PHE A 16 -9.31 -7.14 3.39
CA PHE A 16 -10.22 -7.02 2.25
C PHE A 16 -11.47 -7.90 2.41
N VAL A 17 -11.31 -9.13 2.91
CA VAL A 17 -12.45 -9.99 3.25
C VAL A 17 -13.27 -9.37 4.39
N ALA A 18 -12.61 -8.84 5.43
CA ALA A 18 -13.29 -8.15 6.51
C ALA A 18 -14.05 -6.90 6.02
N HIS A 19 -13.54 -6.19 5.01
CA HIS A 19 -14.22 -5.07 4.37
C HIS A 19 -15.52 -5.51 3.67
N ILE A 20 -15.48 -6.63 2.92
CA ILE A 20 -16.68 -7.20 2.27
C ILE A 20 -17.71 -7.63 3.32
N ILE A 21 -17.28 -8.30 4.38
CA ILE A 21 -18.17 -8.74 5.47
C ILE A 21 -18.78 -7.53 6.18
N ALA A 22 -17.98 -6.48 6.47
CA ALA A 22 -18.49 -5.27 7.11
C ALA A 22 -19.53 -4.54 6.24
N ALA A 23 -19.29 -4.47 4.93
CA ALA A 23 -20.26 -3.93 3.97
C ALA A 23 -21.54 -4.78 3.91
N ALA A 24 -21.42 -6.11 3.95
CA ALA A 24 -22.57 -7.01 3.90
C ALA A 24 -23.44 -7.02 5.17
N ASN A 25 -22.92 -6.50 6.30
CA ASN A 25 -23.64 -6.41 7.58
C ASN A 25 -24.05 -4.96 7.92
N ASP A 26 -23.97 -4.02 6.97
CA ASP A 26 -24.28 -2.59 7.16
C ASP A 26 -23.52 -1.93 8.33
N LEU A 27 -22.31 -2.42 8.65
CA LEU A 27 -21.48 -1.89 9.72
C LEU A 27 -20.65 -0.69 9.23
N ASP A 28 -21.31 0.44 8.95
CA ASP A 28 -20.73 1.64 8.32
C ASP A 28 -19.42 2.12 8.97
N LEU A 29 -19.37 2.16 10.31
CA LEU A 29 -18.18 2.60 11.03
C LEU A 29 -17.00 1.64 10.84
N LEU A 30 -17.27 0.33 10.95
CA LEU A 30 -16.25 -0.71 10.78
C LEU A 30 -15.76 -0.74 9.33
N PHE A 31 -16.66 -0.62 8.37
CA PHE A 31 -16.36 -0.50 6.94
C PHE A 31 -15.40 0.66 6.68
N ARG A 32 -15.69 1.86 7.21
CA ARG A 32 -14.84 3.04 7.04
C ARG A 32 -13.47 2.86 7.67
N ILE A 33 -13.40 2.26 8.86
CA ILE A 33 -12.13 1.98 9.53
C ILE A 33 -11.27 1.03 8.69
N ILE A 34 -11.84 -0.09 8.24
CA ILE A 34 -11.11 -1.09 7.43
C ILE A 34 -10.68 -0.49 6.09
N ALA A 35 -11.57 0.25 5.41
CA ALA A 35 -11.25 0.92 4.15
C ALA A 35 -10.09 1.93 4.31
N SER A 36 -10.08 2.66 5.42
CA SER A 36 -8.99 3.60 5.75
C SER A 36 -7.67 2.85 5.97
N ILE A 37 -7.69 1.73 6.70
CA ILE A 37 -6.50 0.91 6.96
C ILE A 37 -5.94 0.32 5.65
N ILE A 38 -6.80 -0.21 4.78
CA ILE A 38 -6.40 -0.75 3.46
C ILE A 38 -5.78 0.36 2.59
N THR A 39 -6.37 1.56 2.63
CA THR A 39 -5.86 2.72 1.88
C THR A 39 -4.45 3.08 2.37
N ILE A 40 -4.24 3.14 3.70
CA ILE A 40 -2.93 3.40 4.31
C ILE A 40 -1.93 2.29 3.92
N GLN A 41 -2.30 1.01 4.06
CA GLN A 41 -1.41 -0.10 3.68
C GLN A 41 -0.98 0.01 2.22
N THR A 42 -1.91 0.36 1.34
CA THR A 42 -1.64 0.46 -0.10
C THR A 42 -0.73 1.64 -0.43
N MET A 43 -1.00 2.82 0.14
CA MET A 43 -0.20 4.03 -0.05
C MET A 43 1.23 3.86 0.50
N PHE A 44 1.38 3.11 1.59
CA PHE A 44 2.66 2.89 2.28
C PHE A 44 3.22 1.47 2.10
N ALA A 45 2.84 0.75 1.04
CA ALA A 45 3.23 -0.66 0.86
C ALA A 45 4.75 -0.86 0.86
N GLY A 46 5.52 0.06 0.24
CA GLY A 46 6.98 0.04 0.27
C GLY A 46 7.56 0.21 1.68
N LEU A 47 6.93 1.02 2.53
CA LEU A 47 7.38 1.27 3.90
C LEU A 47 7.08 0.05 4.78
N VAL A 48 5.89 -0.53 4.63
CA VAL A 48 5.49 -1.75 5.33
C VAL A 48 6.42 -2.90 4.96
N LEU A 49 6.69 -3.12 3.67
CA LEU A 49 7.65 -4.15 3.25
C LEU A 49 9.05 -3.92 3.82
N HIS A 50 9.52 -2.67 3.88
CA HIS A 50 10.80 -2.36 4.50
C HIS A 50 10.81 -2.66 6.01
N LEU A 51 9.77 -2.28 6.75
CA LEU A 51 9.63 -2.59 8.17
C LEU A 51 9.66 -4.10 8.44
N LEU A 52 9.14 -4.90 7.51
CA LEU A 52 9.21 -6.37 7.57
C LEU A 52 10.56 -6.92 7.08
N LYS A 53 11.59 -6.08 6.88
CA LYS A 53 12.92 -6.43 6.34
C LYS A 53 12.87 -7.01 4.91
N GLY A 54 11.83 -6.65 4.16
CA GLY A 54 11.68 -6.93 2.74
C GLY A 54 12.30 -5.82 1.87
N ASP A 55 12.57 -6.14 0.60
CA ASP A 55 13.02 -5.14 -0.36
C ASP A 55 11.81 -4.33 -0.89
N ALA A 56 11.78 -3.04 -0.58
CA ALA A 56 10.74 -2.09 -0.97
C ALA A 56 10.52 -2.02 -2.49
N ARG A 57 11.51 -2.40 -3.31
CA ARG A 57 11.41 -2.39 -4.78
C ARG A 57 10.35 -3.35 -5.32
N HIS A 58 10.01 -4.40 -4.57
CA HIS A 58 8.95 -5.35 -4.95
C HIS A 58 7.55 -4.73 -4.86
N ALA A 59 7.37 -3.62 -4.13
CA ALA A 59 6.09 -2.93 -4.02
C ALA A 59 5.74 -2.05 -5.23
N ARG A 60 6.68 -1.79 -6.16
CA ARG A 60 6.46 -0.86 -7.29
C ARG A 60 5.26 -1.22 -8.17
N TYR A 61 5.16 -2.49 -8.59
CA TYR A 61 4.04 -2.94 -9.42
C TYR A 61 2.73 -3.07 -8.64
N PRO A 62 2.71 -3.70 -7.44
CA PRO A 62 1.51 -3.76 -6.61
C PRO A 62 0.93 -2.39 -6.26
N VAL A 63 1.76 -1.40 -5.92
CA VAL A 63 1.30 -0.06 -5.53
C VAL A 63 0.52 0.61 -6.67
N ILE A 64 0.99 0.50 -7.91
CA ILE A 64 0.30 1.09 -9.07
C ILE A 64 -1.06 0.41 -9.28
N ALA A 65 -1.09 -0.92 -9.30
CA ALA A 65 -2.32 -1.68 -9.52
C ALA A 65 -3.36 -1.45 -8.41
N LEU A 66 -2.93 -1.51 -7.15
CA LEU A 66 -3.81 -1.33 -5.99
C LEU A 66 -4.30 0.12 -5.87
N SER A 67 -3.47 1.11 -6.20
CA SER A 67 -3.88 2.52 -6.16
C SER A 67 -4.82 2.89 -7.29
N ALA A 68 -4.67 2.28 -8.47
CA ALA A 68 -5.66 2.40 -9.53
C ALA A 68 -7.01 1.81 -9.10
N GLY A 69 -7.00 0.64 -8.45
CA GLY A 69 -8.20 0.03 -7.88
C GLY A 69 -8.88 0.89 -6.81
N LEU A 70 -8.10 1.45 -5.87
CA LEU A 70 -8.60 2.39 -4.85
C LEU A 70 -9.19 3.65 -5.50
N GLY A 71 -8.47 4.26 -6.43
CA GLY A 71 -8.94 5.45 -7.12
C GLY A 71 -10.24 5.20 -7.86
N TRP A 72 -10.40 4.04 -8.49
CA TRP A 72 -11.63 3.65 -9.17
C TRP A 72 -12.78 3.40 -8.19
N ALA A 73 -12.51 2.72 -7.07
CA ALA A 73 -13.50 2.51 -6.01
C ALA A 73 -14.00 3.84 -5.42
N TYR A 74 -13.10 4.79 -5.15
CA TYR A 74 -13.46 6.11 -4.64
C TYR A 74 -14.09 7.04 -5.69
N ALA A 75 -13.84 6.80 -6.99
CA ALA A 75 -14.51 7.48 -8.09
C ALA A 75 -15.92 6.91 -8.38
N GLY A 76 -16.49 6.11 -7.46
CA GLY A 76 -17.81 5.50 -7.66
C GLY A 76 -17.83 4.53 -8.83
N MET A 77 -16.72 3.83 -9.10
CA MET A 77 -16.56 2.88 -10.19
C MET A 77 -16.69 3.51 -11.59
N THR A 78 -16.44 4.81 -11.70
CA THR A 78 -16.37 5.53 -12.98
C THR A 78 -14.92 5.85 -13.34
N LEU A 79 -14.64 5.96 -14.65
CA LEU A 79 -13.34 6.43 -15.12
C LEU A 79 -13.24 7.93 -14.92
N ASP A 80 -12.71 8.33 -13.77
CA ASP A 80 -12.49 9.73 -13.38
C ASP A 80 -10.99 10.06 -13.34
N TRP A 81 -10.66 11.33 -13.54
CA TRP A 81 -9.30 11.86 -13.39
C TRP A 81 -8.74 11.66 -11.98
N MET A 82 -9.62 11.49 -11.00
CA MET A 82 -9.28 11.18 -9.61
C MET A 82 -8.47 9.87 -9.50
N ILE A 83 -8.71 8.88 -10.37
CA ILE A 83 -7.92 7.64 -10.41
C ILE A 83 -6.45 7.93 -10.70
N LEU A 84 -6.19 8.83 -11.65
CA LEU A 84 -4.84 9.23 -12.02
C LEU A 84 -4.14 9.93 -10.84
N ALA A 85 -4.85 10.81 -10.13
CA ALA A 85 -4.32 11.48 -8.94
C ALA A 85 -3.92 10.48 -7.84
N TRP A 86 -4.74 9.45 -7.60
CA TRP A 86 -4.42 8.38 -6.67
C TRP A 86 -3.17 7.59 -7.06
N VAL A 87 -3.06 7.21 -8.34
CA VAL A 87 -1.89 6.47 -8.85
C VAL A 87 -0.62 7.32 -8.76
N ILE A 88 -0.66 8.59 -9.17
CA ILE A 88 0.49 9.50 -9.10
C ILE A 88 0.91 9.70 -7.63
N GLY A 89 -0.05 9.94 -6.73
CA GLY A 89 0.23 10.07 -5.29
C GLY A 89 0.94 8.83 -4.74
N ALA A 90 0.47 7.64 -5.11
CA ALA A 90 1.06 6.38 -4.66
C ALA A 90 2.48 6.15 -5.19
N ILE A 91 2.72 6.50 -6.46
CA ILE A 91 4.08 6.45 -7.04
C ILE A 91 5.00 7.41 -6.29
N LEU A 92 4.55 8.63 -5.99
CA LEU A 92 5.34 9.60 -5.22
C LEU A 92 5.66 9.08 -3.81
N PHE A 93 4.70 8.48 -3.11
CA PHE A 93 4.93 7.88 -1.78
C PHE A 93 5.90 6.70 -1.84
N GLN A 94 5.76 5.82 -2.84
CA GLN A 94 6.68 4.71 -3.06
C GLN A 94 8.10 5.23 -3.35
N TYR A 95 8.23 6.24 -4.21
CA TYR A 95 9.52 6.84 -4.54
C TYR A 95 10.15 7.56 -3.35
N ALA A 96 9.35 8.32 -2.58
CA ALA A 96 9.78 8.97 -1.35
C ALA A 96 10.26 7.95 -0.32
N THR A 97 9.58 6.80 -0.22
CA THR A 97 9.97 5.70 0.66
C THR A 97 11.27 5.06 0.20
N GLU A 98 11.40 4.72 -1.09
CA GLU A 98 12.66 4.17 -1.61
C GLU A 98 13.85 5.12 -1.44
N LYS A 99 13.64 6.42 -1.66
CA LYS A 99 14.69 7.43 -1.50
C LYS A 99 15.01 7.69 -0.04
N GLY A 100 14.00 7.83 0.82
CA GLY A 100 14.15 8.02 2.26
C GLY A 100 14.85 6.84 2.94
N LEU A 101 14.55 5.60 2.51
CA LEU A 101 15.21 4.40 3.01
C LEU A 101 16.65 4.26 2.50
N LYS A 102 16.95 4.67 1.26
CA LYS A 102 18.32 4.72 0.74
C LYS A 102 19.22 5.68 1.53
N TYR A 103 18.67 6.78 2.05
CA TYR A 103 19.44 7.71 2.91
C TYR A 103 19.74 7.14 4.30
N ASN A 104 19.06 6.06 4.71
CA ASN A 104 19.28 5.40 5.99
C ASN A 104 20.18 4.15 5.88
N SER A 105 20.69 3.83 4.69
CA SER A 105 21.89 3.01 4.58
C SER A 105 23.05 3.89 5.05
N PRO A 106 23.68 3.63 6.21
CA PRO A 106 24.86 4.36 6.59
C PRO A 106 25.87 4.25 5.45
N ALA A 107 26.43 5.38 5.06
CA ALA A 107 27.68 5.44 4.32
C ALA A 107 28.79 4.88 5.22
N HIS A 108 28.81 3.57 5.43
CA HIS A 108 29.94 2.83 5.97
C HIS A 108 30.23 1.66 5.04
N GLN A 109 30.63 2.03 3.83
CA GLN A 109 31.58 1.24 3.08
C GLN A 109 32.68 2.19 2.61
N HIS A 110 33.39 2.73 3.59
CA HIS A 110 34.73 3.24 3.43
C HIS A 110 35.50 2.91 4.71
N ASP A 111 36.68 2.33 4.50
CA ASP A 111 37.82 2.19 5.40
C ASP A 111 37.97 0.84 6.13
N GLY A 112 38.91 0.03 5.61
CA GLY A 112 39.46 -1.18 6.22
C GLY A 112 39.95 -2.20 5.20
#